data_AF-A0A2V9HKH9-F1
#
_entry.id   AF-A0A2V9HKH9-F1
#
_cell.length_a   1.000
_cell.length_b   1.000
_cell.length_c   1.000
_cell.angle_alpha   90.00
_cell.angle_beta   90.00
_cell.angle_gamma   90.00
#
_symmetry.space_group_name_H-M   'P 1'
#
loop_
_entity.id
_entity.type
_entity.pdbx_description
1 polymer ?
#
loop_
_entity_poly.entity_id
_entity_poly.type
_entity_poly.pdbx_seq_one_letter_code
_entity_poly.pdbx_strand_id
1 'polypeptide(L)' 'MLQNRKLAQTVAANHLNVNQPKISALSSYHLDGFSVERLMIFLTALDQDMEIVIGRKPKSRKVGRIPVTATRR' A
#
# COMPACT_ATOMS: atom_id res chain seq x y z
N MET A 1 6.48 8.85 23.95
CA MET A 1 6.25 9.05 22.49
C MET A 1 6.76 7.89 21.62
N LEU A 2 7.96 7.32 21.84
CA LEU A 2 8.45 6.17 21.05
C LEU A 2 7.72 4.85 21.35
N GLN A 3 7.34 4.62 22.62
CA GLN A 3 6.61 3.41 23.04
C GLN A 3 5.24 3.29 22.36
N ASN A 4 4.47 4.40 22.30
CA ASN A 4 3.16 4.42 21.63
C ASN A 4 3.27 4.14 20.13
N ARG A 5 4.33 4.61 19.46
CA ARG A 5 4.59 4.28 18.05
C ARG A 5 4.94 2.81 17.85
N LYS A 6 5.77 2.21 18.71
CA LYS A 6 6.09 0.77 18.65
C LYS A 6 4.85 -0.10 18.86
N LEU A 7 3.98 0.30 19.78
CA LEU A 7 2.69 -0.36 20.01
C LEU A 7 1.82 -0.28 18.74
N ALA A 8 1.65 0.92 18.18
CA ALA A 8 0.88 1.12 16.95
C ALA A 8 1.43 0.32 15.76
N GLN A 9 2.75 0.24 15.61
CA GLN A 9 3.40 -0.59 14.58
C GLN A 9 3.15 -2.09 14.81
N THR A 10 3.12 -2.54 16.06
CA THR A 10 2.84 -3.94 16.40
C THR A 10 1.37 -4.29 16.12
N VAL A 11 0.45 -3.37 16.44
CA VAL A 11 -0.97 -3.52 16.12
C VAL A 11 -1.18 -3.56 14.61
N ALA A 12 -0.54 -2.66 13.85
CA ALA A 12 -0.58 -2.67 12.40
C ALA A 12 0.06 -3.93 11.80
N ALA A 13 1.16 -4.42 12.39
CA ALA A 13 1.83 -5.66 12.00
C ALA A 13 0.88 -6.86 12.12
N ASN A 14 0.15 -6.95 13.23
CA ASN A 14 -0.87 -7.98 13.44
C ASN A 14 -2.03 -7.86 12.44
N HIS A 15 -2.52 -6.63 12.21
CA HIS A 15 -3.61 -6.37 11.27
C HIS A 15 -3.24 -6.72 9.82
N LEU A 16 -2.01 -6.41 9.42
CA LEU A 16 -1.47 -6.64 8.07
C LEU A 16 -0.78 -8.01 7.91
N ASN A 17 -0.81 -8.85 8.96
CA ASN A 17 -0.13 -10.14 9.05
C ASN A 17 1.32 -10.09 8.54
N VAL A 18 2.09 -9.11 9.03
CA VAL A 18 3.52 -8.93 8.76
C VAL A 18 4.27 -8.69 10.06
N ASN A 19 5.61 -8.72 10.04
CA ASN A 19 6.39 -8.38 11.22
C ASN A 19 6.58 -6.86 11.37
N GLN A 20 6.89 -6.42 12.60
CA GLN A 20 7.12 -4.99 12.91
C GLN A 20 8.22 -4.34 12.04
N PRO A 21 9.35 -4.99 11.69
CA PRO A 21 10.34 -4.42 10.78
C PRO A 21 9.76 -4.03 9.41
N LYS A 22 8.87 -4.87 8.84
CA LYS A 22 8.18 -4.54 7.58
C LYS A 22 7.27 -3.32 7.72
N ILE A 23 6.55 -3.17 8.84
CA ILE A 23 5.75 -1.96 9.09
C ILE A 23 6.64 -0.71 9.17
N SER A 24 7.79 -0.80 9.83
CA SER A 24 8.73 0.31 9.89
C SER A 24 9.24 0.69 8.50
N ALA A 25 9.66 -0.30 7.70
CA ALA A 25 10.12 -0.09 6.33
C ALA A 25 9.03 0.58 5.46
N LEU A 26 7.78 0.09 5.54
CA LEU A 26 6.63 0.68 4.85
C LEU A 26 6.41 2.14 5.26
N SER A 27 6.44 2.44 6.57
CA SER A 27 6.27 3.81 7.09
C SER A 27 7.42 4.76 6.72
N SER A 28 8.59 4.22 6.41
CA SER A 28 9.78 4.95 5.99
C SER A 28 9.99 4.91 4.46
N TYR A 29 8.98 4.49 3.69
CA TYR A 29 9.02 4.39 2.22
C TYR A 29 10.13 3.48 1.66
N HIS A 30 10.66 2.56 2.46
CA HIS A 30 11.61 1.54 2.00
C HIS A 30 10.83 0.36 1.42
N LEU A 31 10.51 0.46 0.12
CA LEU A 31 9.58 -0.44 -0.56
C LEU A 31 10.23 -1.62 -1.29
N ASP A 32 11.56 -1.68 -1.39
CA ASP A 32 12.29 -2.69 -2.18
C ASP A 32 12.01 -4.16 -1.75
N GLY A 33 11.51 -4.35 -0.52
CA GLY A 33 11.10 -5.65 0.02
C GLY A 33 9.63 -6.01 -0.14
N PHE A 34 8.83 -5.20 -0.86
CA PHE A 34 7.39 -5.40 -1.03
C PHE A 34 7.02 -5.55 -2.51
N SER A 35 6.26 -6.61 -2.82
CA SER A 35 5.59 -6.69 -4.11
C SER A 35 4.42 -5.69 -4.18
N VAL A 36 4.05 -5.27 -5.38
CA VAL A 36 2.86 -4.42 -5.60
C VAL A 36 1.59 -5.11 -5.09
N GLU A 37 1.48 -6.43 -5.30
CA GLU A 37 0.38 -7.24 -4.75
C GLU A 37 0.31 -7.15 -3.22
N ARG A 38 1.47 -7.19 -2.53
CA ARG A 38 1.48 -7.07 -1.08
C ARG A 38 1.03 -5.68 -0.62
N LEU A 39 1.42 -4.63 -1.34
CA LEU A 39 0.94 -3.26 -1.07
C LEU A 39 -0.57 -3.14 -1.28
N MET A 40 -1.10 -3.79 -2.33
CA MET A 40 -2.55 -3.86 -2.58
C MET A 40 -3.30 -4.59 -1.46
N ILE A 41 -2.78 -5.73 -0.98
CA ILE A 41 -3.35 -6.46 0.17
C ILE A 41 -3.37 -5.59 1.43
N PHE A 42 -2.36 -4.73 1.63
CA PHE A 42 -2.37 -3.82 2.79
C PHE A 42 -3.47 -2.78 2.71
N LEU A 43 -3.80 -2.29 1.52
CA LEU A 43 -4.91 -1.35 1.34
C LEU A 43 -6.24 -2.03 1.67
N THR A 44 -6.49 -3.24 1.17
CA THR A 44 -7.73 -3.99 1.50
C THR A 44 -7.81 -4.35 2.98
N ALA A 45 -6.69 -4.70 3.61
CA ALA A 45 -6.63 -4.95 5.04
C ALA A 45 -6.70 -3.66 5.88
N LEU A 46 -6.79 -2.47 5.28
CA LEU A 46 -7.07 -1.20 5.95
C LEU A 46 -8.46 -0.69 5.58
N ASP A 47 -9.37 -1.59 5.21
CA ASP A 47 -10.74 -1.29 4.78
C ASP A 47 -10.81 -0.30 3.61
N GLN A 48 -9.80 -0.32 2.73
CA GLN A 48 -9.82 0.42 1.47
C GLN A 48 -10.23 -0.51 0.33
N ASP A 49 -11.38 -0.23 -0.27
CA ASP A 49 -11.79 -0.87 -1.51
C ASP A 49 -10.94 -0.36 -2.68
N MET A 50 -10.40 -1.29 -3.48
CA MET A 50 -9.64 -0.97 -4.68
C MET A 50 -10.36 -1.44 -5.94
N GLU A 51 -10.38 -0.59 -6.95
CA GLU A 51 -10.91 -0.90 -8.27
C GLU A 51 -9.77 -0.85 -9.30
N ILE A 52 -9.57 -1.94 -10.05
CA ILE A 52 -8.59 -2.00 -11.14
C ILE A 52 -9.32 -1.82 -12.46
N VAL A 53 -9.22 -0.62 -13.03
CA VAL A 53 -9.83 -0.30 -14.33
C VAL A 53 -8.81 -0.48 -15.45
N ILE A 54 -9.06 -1.42 -16.36
CA ILE A 54 -8.20 -1.68 -17.52
C ILE A 54 -8.80 -1.01 -18.75
N GLY A 55 -8.05 -0.09 -19.36
CA GLY A 55 -8.47 0.64 -20.54
C GLY A 55 -7.35 0.84 -21.56
N ARG A 56 -7.70 1.15 -22.81
CA ARG A 56 -6.72 1.47 -23.85
C ARG A 56 -6.04 2.81 -23.55
N LYS A 57 -4.73 2.89 -23.77
CA LYS A 57 -4.02 4.17 -23.71
C LYS A 57 -4.54 5.14 -24.79
N PRO A 58 -4.55 6.46 -24.55
CA PRO A 58 -4.80 7.45 -25.59
C PRO A 58 -3.81 7.29 -26.75
N LYS A 59 -4.27 7.56 -27.99
CA LYS A 59 -3.42 7.48 -29.19
C LYS A 59 -2.19 8.39 -29.11
N SER A 60 -2.31 9.52 -28.42
CA SER A 60 -1.22 10.48 -28.20
C SER A 60 -0.09 9.98 -27.31
N ARG A 61 -0.27 8.88 -26.56
CA ARG A 61 0.74 8.36 -25.62
C ARG A 61 1.46 7.14 -26.19
N LYS A 62 2.79 7.07 -26.04
CA LYS A 62 3.60 5.93 -26.52
C LYS A 62 3.35 4.62 -25.74
N VAL A 63 3.24 4.68 -24.41
CA VAL A 63 3.08 3.51 -23.52
C VAL A 63 1.90 3.65 -22.55
N GLY A 64 1.44 2.55 -21.95
CA GLY A 64 0.43 2.55 -20.89
C GLY A 64 0.92 3.20 -19.60
N ARG A 65 0.02 3.45 -18.65
CA ARG A 65 0.35 3.93 -17.30
C ARG A 65 -0.52 3.20 -16.29
N ILE A 66 -0.04 3.14 -15.05
CA ILE A 66 -0.78 2.62 -13.89
C ILE A 66 -1.04 3.82 -12.96
N PRO A 67 -2.09 4.62 -13.21
CA PRO A 67 -2.45 5.70 -12.29
C PRO A 67 -3.00 5.12 -10.99
N VAL A 68 -2.65 5.75 -9.87
CA VAL A 68 -3.22 5.47 -8.56
C VAL A 68 -3.86 6.76 -8.08
N THR A 69 -5.17 6.73 -7.79
CA THR A 69 -5.94 7.87 -7.31
C THR A 69 -6.59 7.50 -6.00
N ALA A 70 -6.35 8.30 -4.95
CA ALA A 70 -7.12 8.18 -3.71
C ALA A 70 -8.46 8.89 -3.90
N THR A 71 -9.55 8.12 -3.87
CA THR A 71 -10.90 8.68 -3.85
C THR A 71 -11.40 8.74 -2.41
N ARG A 72 -12.12 9.81 -2.05
CA ARG A 72 -12.95 9.82 -0.86
C ARG A 72 -14.36 9.52 -1.33
N ARG A 73 -14.88 8.33 -1.02
CA ARG A 73 -16.32 8.08 -1.10
C ARG A 73 -16.99 8.57 0.18
#